data_AF-A0A2K3N6R3-F1
#
_entry.id   AF-A0A2K3N6R3-F1
#
_cell.length_a   1.000
_cell.length_b   1.000
_cell.length_c   1.000
_cell.angle_alpha   90.00
_cell.angle_beta   90.00
_cell.angle_gamma   90.00
#
_symmetry.space_group_name_H-M   'P 1'
#
loop_
_entity.id
_entity.type
_entity.pdbx_description
1 polymer ?
#
loop_
_entity_poly.entity_id
_entity_poly.type
_entity_poly.pdbx_seq_one_letter_code
_entity_poly.pdbx_strand_id
1 'polypeptide(L)'
;MGDCESDGIVCTELDFEDNQECLDLFEKKPLSLFSLLDEESNLTEASDLTFSNKLKNLLDANHCFKVERGGAFSVRHYAGEVLYDTNGFIEKNRDMLSSNSIQLISSCNCELLNLFSEVFNQSEEHGNSTFHFDALYSQKRGVGTNFKDQLFKLMHQLESSTPHFIRCIKPNTRKHPGIYDNELVLQQLRSCGVLDAVRISRAGYPTRMNHQEFSRRYEFLLFGTDVPRDPLSTSVAVLQKFNIPSEMYQVGYTKLYLRAGQIGALEDKRKQFLQGTLRIQKCFRGHQARSYFCEFKNGATILQSFIRGETTRKKHGLLTKSSISIYSKKLEEIHAIILLQSVIRGWLVRRDSSCDNILKKNHDNAKPRPKSHVK
;
A
#
# COMPACT_ATOMS: atom_id res chain seq x y z
N MET A 1 -23.45 7.34 -19.98
CA MET A 1 -23.53 6.81 -21.36
C MET A 1 -22.46 7.38 -22.28
N GLY A 2 -22.25 8.70 -22.32
CA GLY A 2 -21.42 9.38 -23.33
C GLY A 2 -20.00 8.87 -23.54
N ASP A 3 -19.30 8.39 -22.49
CA ASP A 3 -17.93 7.88 -22.62
C ASP A 3 -17.80 6.61 -23.48
N CYS A 4 -18.86 5.80 -23.58
CA CYS A 4 -18.85 4.51 -24.26
C CYS A 4 -19.08 4.68 -25.77
N GLU A 5 -20.09 5.48 -26.13
CA GLU A 5 -20.41 5.83 -27.51
C GLU A 5 -19.28 6.63 -28.17
N SER A 6 -18.69 7.57 -27.43
CA SER A 6 -17.53 8.33 -27.91
C SER A 6 -16.29 7.46 -28.15
N ASP A 7 -16.21 6.30 -27.49
CA ASP A 7 -15.12 5.33 -27.67
C ASP A 7 -15.48 4.18 -28.63
N GLY A 8 -16.57 4.32 -29.38
CA GLY A 8 -16.98 3.38 -30.43
C GLY A 8 -17.68 2.10 -29.94
N ILE A 9 -18.14 2.08 -28.69
CA ILE A 9 -18.79 0.91 -28.10
C ILE A 9 -20.31 1.07 -28.09
N VAL A 10 -21.01 0.02 -28.54
CA VAL A 10 -22.46 -0.10 -28.39
C VAL A 10 -22.77 -0.39 -26.92
N CYS A 11 -23.09 0.66 -26.17
CA CYS A 11 -23.59 0.52 -24.81
C CYS A 11 -25.09 0.19 -24.83
N THR A 12 -25.51 -0.75 -23.99
CA THR A 12 -26.94 -1.07 -23.83
C THR A 12 -27.63 0.14 -23.20
N GLU A 13 -28.57 0.74 -23.92
CA GLU A 13 -29.46 1.74 -23.33
C GLU A 13 -30.27 1.09 -22.21
N LEU A 14 -30.11 1.62 -21.01
CA LEU A 14 -30.89 1.22 -19.85
C LEU A 14 -31.77 2.40 -19.50
N ASP A 15 -33.07 2.22 -19.68
CA ASP A 15 -34.06 3.18 -19.20
C ASP A 15 -33.91 3.29 -17.68
N PHE A 16 -33.65 4.52 -17.24
CA PHE A 16 -33.63 4.91 -15.84
C PHE A 16 -34.63 6.04 -15.66
N GLU A 17 -35.43 5.96 -14.60
CA GLU A 17 -36.38 7.01 -14.25
C GLU A 17 -35.61 8.20 -13.68
N ASP A 18 -35.48 9.25 -14.48
CA ASP A 18 -34.89 10.52 -14.07
C ASP A 18 -35.81 11.24 -13.08
N ASN A 19 -35.25 11.72 -11.98
CA ASN A 19 -35.97 12.49 -10.96
C ASN A 19 -35.90 14.01 -11.20
N GLN A 20 -35.39 14.46 -12.34
CA GLN A 20 -35.27 15.88 -12.68
C GLN A 20 -36.61 16.63 -12.61
N GLU A 21 -37.73 16.04 -13.01
CA GLU A 21 -39.06 16.68 -12.89
C GLU A 21 -39.41 16.99 -11.42
N CYS A 22 -39.05 16.09 -10.50
CA CYS A 22 -39.24 16.30 -9.07
C CYS A 22 -38.27 17.35 -8.50
N LEU A 23 -37.03 17.42 -9.00
CA LEU A 23 -36.07 18.46 -8.58
C LEU A 23 -36.53 19.84 -9.06
N ASP A 24 -36.95 19.92 -10.32
CA ASP A 24 -37.50 21.12 -10.96
C ASP A 24 -38.67 21.70 -10.16
N LEU A 25 -39.55 20.84 -9.62
CA LEU A 25 -40.66 21.25 -8.74
C LEU A 25 -40.18 22.08 -7.54
N PHE A 26 -39.04 21.72 -6.94
CA PHE A 26 -38.48 22.44 -5.80
C PHE A 26 -37.66 23.67 -6.21
N GLU A 27 -36.98 23.63 -7.36
CA GLU A 27 -35.90 24.57 -7.64
C GLU A 27 -36.03 25.44 -8.90
N LYS A 28 -36.86 25.05 -9.88
CA LYS A 28 -36.93 25.68 -11.20
C LYS A 28 -37.56 27.07 -11.13
N LYS A 29 -36.77 28.11 -11.37
CA LYS A 29 -37.29 29.48 -11.46
C LYS A 29 -38.10 29.67 -12.76
N PRO A 30 -39.18 30.47 -12.75
CA PRO A 30 -39.76 31.17 -11.61
C PRO A 30 -40.75 30.33 -10.79
N LEU A 31 -41.32 29.27 -11.37
CA LEU A 31 -42.38 28.45 -10.78
C LEU A 31 -41.81 27.23 -10.03
N SER A 32 -41.33 27.46 -8.81
CA SER A 32 -40.89 26.39 -7.90
C SER A 32 -41.47 26.56 -6.51
N LEU A 33 -41.49 25.47 -5.74
CA LEU A 33 -41.97 25.48 -4.36
C LEU A 33 -41.21 26.49 -3.49
N PHE A 34 -39.87 26.55 -3.57
CA PHE A 34 -39.08 27.52 -2.80
C PHE A 34 -39.29 28.95 -3.29
N SER A 35 -39.37 29.19 -4.60
CA SER A 35 -39.64 30.53 -5.14
C SER A 35 -41.00 31.06 -4.66
N LEU A 36 -42.04 30.23 -4.71
CA LEU A 36 -43.39 30.60 -4.31
C LEU A 36 -43.49 30.82 -2.79
N LEU A 37 -42.76 30.02 -2.01
CA LEU A 37 -42.69 30.17 -0.56
C LEU A 37 -42.00 31.47 -0.16
N ASP A 38 -40.89 31.83 -0.82
CA ASP A 38 -40.19 33.10 -0.59
C ASP A 38 -41.06 34.29 -0.99
N GLU A 39 -41.78 34.20 -2.11
CA GLU A 39 -42.69 35.26 -2.56
C GLU A 39 -43.82 35.50 -1.54
N GLU A 40 -44.52 34.45 -1.09
CA GLU A 40 -45.56 34.57 -0.06
C GLU A 40 -45.00 35.00 1.29
N SER A 41 -43.78 34.54 1.65
CA SER A 41 -43.14 34.94 2.91
C SER A 41 -42.84 36.43 2.98
N ASN A 42 -42.64 37.08 1.83
CA ASN A 42 -42.40 38.52 1.76
C ASN A 42 -43.68 39.37 1.82
N LEU A 43 -44.87 38.77 1.68
CA LEU A 43 -46.15 39.47 1.79
C LEU A 43 -46.58 39.62 3.25
N THR A 44 -46.99 40.83 3.65
CA THR A 44 -47.38 41.14 5.03
C THR A 44 -48.68 40.45 5.47
N GLU A 45 -49.61 40.22 4.56
CA GLU A 45 -50.92 39.58 4.83
C GLU A 45 -51.02 38.13 4.34
N ALA A 46 -49.93 37.53 3.86
CA ALA A 46 -49.95 36.14 3.44
C ALA A 46 -50.13 35.19 4.62
N SER A 47 -50.87 34.11 4.37
CA SER A 47 -51.13 33.03 5.32
C SER A 47 -50.78 31.69 4.67
N ASP A 48 -50.59 30.65 5.48
CA ASP A 48 -50.29 29.32 4.93
C ASP A 48 -51.41 28.83 3.97
N LEU A 49 -52.64 29.33 4.14
CA LEU A 49 -53.76 29.05 3.23
C LEU A 49 -53.59 29.76 1.87
N THR A 50 -53.11 31.01 1.83
CA THR A 50 -52.84 31.71 0.56
C THR A 50 -51.71 31.01 -0.20
N PHE A 51 -50.66 30.59 0.51
CA PHE A 51 -49.59 29.79 -0.04
C PHE A 51 -50.09 28.45 -0.61
N SER A 52 -50.89 27.71 0.16
CA SER A 52 -51.46 26.42 -0.29
C SER A 52 -52.30 26.56 -1.55
N ASN A 53 -53.14 27.60 -1.63
CA ASN A 53 -53.95 27.88 -2.81
C ASN A 53 -53.09 28.27 -4.01
N LYS A 54 -52.01 29.02 -3.79
CA LYS A 54 -51.07 29.41 -4.84
C LYS A 54 -50.30 28.22 -5.40
N LEU A 55 -49.82 27.31 -4.54
CA LEU A 55 -49.22 26.04 -4.96
C LEU A 55 -50.20 25.23 -5.82
N LYS A 56 -51.45 25.09 -5.35
CA LYS A 56 -52.50 24.41 -6.10
C LYS A 56 -52.72 25.03 -7.48
N ASN A 57 -52.78 26.35 -7.61
CA ASN A 57 -53.08 26.96 -8.91
C ASN A 57 -51.91 26.86 -9.91
N LEU A 58 -50.66 26.85 -9.42
CA LEU A 58 -49.47 26.95 -10.26
C LEU A 58 -48.75 25.62 -10.50
N LEU A 59 -48.88 24.64 -9.61
CA LEU A 59 -48.13 23.38 -9.65
C LEU A 59 -49.00 22.14 -9.93
N ASP A 60 -50.33 22.27 -10.03
CA ASP A 60 -51.24 21.13 -10.29
C ASP A 60 -51.00 20.44 -11.64
N ALA A 61 -50.36 21.13 -12.59
CA ALA A 61 -49.96 20.55 -13.87
C ALA A 61 -48.73 19.63 -13.79
N ASN A 62 -47.97 19.64 -12.68
CA ASN A 62 -46.76 18.83 -12.52
C ASN A 62 -47.12 17.41 -12.01
N HIS A 63 -46.60 16.36 -12.63
CA HIS A 63 -46.97 14.98 -12.29
C HIS A 63 -46.45 14.52 -10.91
N CYS A 64 -45.40 15.16 -10.39
CA CYS A 64 -44.87 14.91 -9.07
C CYS A 64 -45.65 15.63 -7.95
N PHE A 65 -46.52 16.60 -8.27
CA PHE A 65 -47.29 17.37 -7.30
C PHE A 65 -48.74 16.92 -7.27
N LYS A 66 -49.32 16.83 -6.06
CA LYS A 66 -50.71 16.45 -5.87
C LYS A 66 -51.33 17.26 -4.75
N VAL A 67 -52.49 17.84 -5.02
CA VAL A 67 -53.24 18.63 -4.06
C VAL A 67 -53.98 17.70 -3.09
N GLU A 68 -53.91 18.01 -1.79
CA GLU A 68 -54.63 17.28 -0.74
C GLU A 68 -55.66 18.18 -0.04
N ARG A 69 -56.52 17.57 0.78
CA ARG A 69 -57.56 18.31 1.51
C ARG A 69 -56.95 19.09 2.68
N GLY A 70 -57.55 20.24 3.01
CA GLY A 70 -57.21 21.00 4.21
C GLY A 70 -55.92 21.83 4.11
N GLY A 71 -55.50 22.20 2.90
CA GLY A 71 -54.29 23.02 2.69
C GLY A 71 -53.00 22.21 2.55
N ALA A 72 -53.05 20.89 2.78
CA ALA A 72 -51.92 20.00 2.55
C ALA A 72 -51.67 19.73 1.05
N PHE A 73 -50.46 19.28 0.72
CA PHE A 73 -50.11 18.76 -0.60
C PHE A 73 -49.20 17.54 -0.47
N SER A 74 -49.20 16.69 -1.48
CA SER A 74 -48.33 15.52 -1.56
C SER A 74 -47.32 15.71 -2.69
N VAL A 75 -46.08 15.27 -2.45
CA VAL A 75 -45.03 15.22 -3.48
C VAL A 75 -44.59 13.78 -3.67
N ARG A 76 -44.54 13.34 -4.94
CA ARG A 76 -44.01 12.03 -5.31
C ARG A 76 -42.49 12.12 -5.43
N HIS A 77 -41.80 11.86 -4.33
CA HIS A 77 -40.34 11.73 -4.33
C HIS A 77 -39.90 10.40 -4.93
N TYR A 78 -38.61 10.30 -5.25
CA TYR A 78 -37.97 9.05 -5.67
C TYR A 78 -38.23 7.89 -4.69
N ALA A 79 -38.33 8.17 -3.39
CA ALA A 79 -38.58 7.17 -2.36
C ALA A 79 -40.06 6.85 -2.10
N GLY A 80 -40.98 7.57 -2.74
CA GLY A 80 -42.42 7.46 -2.54
C GLY A 80 -43.12 8.80 -2.34
N GLU A 81 -44.44 8.75 -2.22
CA GLU A 81 -45.30 9.91 -1.97
C GLU A 81 -45.19 10.36 -0.50
N VAL A 82 -44.97 11.65 -0.29
CA VAL A 82 -44.87 12.28 1.03
C VAL A 82 -45.91 13.39 1.13
N LEU A 83 -46.70 13.35 2.20
CA LEU A 83 -47.69 14.37 2.54
C LEU A 83 -47.04 15.49 3.35
N TYR A 84 -47.23 16.73 2.91
CA TYR A 84 -46.78 17.95 3.56
C TYR A 84 -47.98 18.76 4.06
N ASP A 85 -47.97 19.06 5.36
CA ASP A 85 -48.87 20.03 5.95
C ASP A 85 -48.23 21.43 5.84
N THR A 86 -48.94 22.39 5.25
CA THR A 86 -48.46 23.76 5.02
C THR A 86 -48.47 24.63 6.27
N ASN A 87 -49.10 24.17 7.36
CA ASN A 87 -49.16 24.92 8.60
C ASN A 87 -47.76 25.30 9.13
N GLY A 88 -47.55 26.61 9.31
CA GLY A 88 -46.30 27.22 9.78
C GLY A 88 -45.17 27.26 8.75
N PHE A 89 -45.43 27.00 7.46
CA PHE A 89 -44.40 27.06 6.42
C PHE A 89 -43.86 28.49 6.24
N ILE A 90 -44.75 29.49 6.17
CA ILE A 90 -44.35 30.89 5.97
C ILE A 90 -43.49 31.37 7.14
N GLU A 91 -43.94 31.12 8.37
CA GLU A 91 -43.22 31.52 9.58
C GLU A 91 -41.82 30.88 9.64
N LYS A 92 -41.74 29.57 9.42
CA LYS A 92 -40.47 28.83 9.40
C LYS A 92 -39.53 29.28 8.28
N ASN A 93 -40.06 29.70 7.13
CA ASN A 93 -39.23 30.15 6.02
C ASN A 93 -38.70 31.57 6.21
N ARG A 94 -39.41 32.42 6.96
CA ARG A 94 -38.93 33.76 7.29
C ARG A 94 -37.66 33.71 8.14
N ASP A 95 -37.62 32.86 9.18
CA ASP A 95 -36.47 32.63 10.09
C ASP A 95 -35.66 33.89 10.42
N MET A 96 -36.36 35.01 10.60
CA MET A 96 -35.73 36.31 10.83
C MET A 96 -35.61 36.55 12.32
N LEU A 97 -34.38 36.72 12.79
CA LEU A 97 -34.12 37.33 14.09
C LEU A 97 -34.46 38.81 14.03
N SER A 98 -35.09 39.33 15.09
CA SER A 98 -35.40 40.75 15.14
C SER A 98 -34.10 41.57 15.19
N SER A 99 -34.06 42.71 14.49
CA SER A 99 -32.90 43.61 14.51
C SER A 99 -32.55 44.07 15.93
N ASN A 100 -33.55 44.28 16.78
CA ASN A 100 -33.37 44.59 18.20
C ASN A 100 -32.66 43.47 18.96
N SER A 101 -32.97 42.20 18.65
CA SER A 101 -32.30 41.04 19.24
C SER A 101 -30.83 40.97 18.82
N ILE A 102 -30.54 41.21 17.54
CA ILE A 102 -29.16 41.24 17.01
C ILE A 102 -28.37 42.38 17.67
N GLN A 103 -28.97 43.57 17.79
CA GLN A 103 -28.35 44.72 18.45
C GLN A 103 -28.13 44.50 19.95
N LEU A 104 -29.04 43.80 20.63
CA LEU A 104 -28.84 43.41 22.03
C LEU A 104 -27.65 42.46 22.16
N ILE A 105 -27.56 41.44 21.31
CA ILE A 105 -26.44 40.49 21.28
C ILE A 105 -25.11 41.22 21.03
N SER A 106 -25.09 42.17 20.10
CA SER A 106 -23.90 42.98 19.77
C SER A 106 -23.49 43.95 20.87
N SER A 107 -24.43 44.38 21.73
CA SER A 107 -24.15 45.25 22.87
C SER A 107 -23.59 44.52 24.09
N CYS A 108 -23.58 43.18 24.09
CA CYS A 108 -23.12 42.39 25.23
C CYS A 108 -21.59 42.42 25.34
N ASN A 109 -21.06 42.60 26.55
CA ASN A 109 -19.61 42.59 26.80
C ASN A 109 -19.00 41.17 26.84
N CYS A 110 -19.49 40.26 25.98
CA CYS A 110 -19.06 38.88 25.88
C CYS A 110 -18.53 38.59 24.48
N GLU A 111 -17.27 38.21 24.39
CA GLU A 111 -16.57 37.94 23.13
C GLU A 111 -17.30 36.90 22.26
N LEU A 112 -17.85 35.85 22.89
CA LEU A 112 -18.63 34.83 22.19
C LEU A 112 -19.91 35.41 21.56
N LEU A 113 -20.62 36.31 22.24
CA LEU A 113 -21.83 36.94 21.71
C LEU A 113 -21.52 37.92 20.57
N ASN A 114 -20.37 38.60 20.66
CA ASN A 114 -19.90 39.48 19.59
C ASN A 114 -19.58 38.70 18.32
N LEU A 115 -18.95 37.52 18.43
CA LEU A 115 -18.72 36.61 17.30
C LEU A 115 -20.04 36.20 16.62
N PHE A 116 -21.10 35.92 17.38
CA PHE A 116 -22.41 35.63 16.81
C PHE A 116 -23.03 36.84 16.10
N SER A 117 -22.90 38.05 16.66
CA SER A 117 -23.39 39.27 16.01
C SER A 117 -22.72 39.52 14.66
N GLU A 118 -21.42 39.26 14.52
CA GLU A 118 -20.71 39.40 13.25
C GLU A 118 -21.27 38.47 12.17
N VAL A 119 -21.63 37.23 12.54
CA VAL A 119 -22.25 36.26 11.63
C VAL A 119 -23.64 36.70 11.19
N PHE A 120 -24.46 37.25 12.09
CA PHE A 120 -25.81 37.74 11.76
C PHE A 120 -25.80 38.99 10.87
N ASN A 121 -24.80 39.86 11.01
CA ASN A 121 -24.67 41.06 10.16
C ASN A 121 -24.16 40.71 8.76
N GLN A 122 -23.31 39.69 8.62
CA GLN A 122 -22.81 39.22 7.33
C GLN A 122 -23.91 38.64 6.42
N SER A 123 -25.01 38.11 6.96
CA SER A 123 -26.14 37.64 6.15
C SER A 123 -26.90 38.75 5.43
N GLU A 124 -26.76 40.02 5.84
CA GLU A 124 -27.38 41.15 5.13
C GLU A 124 -26.47 41.79 4.06
N GLU A 125 -25.13 41.66 4.17
CA GLU A 125 -24.18 42.39 3.31
C GLU A 125 -23.64 41.63 2.08
N HIS A 126 -23.95 40.34 1.88
CA HIS A 126 -23.44 39.58 0.72
C HIS A 126 -24.13 39.89 -0.63
N GLY A 127 -24.77 41.05 -0.75
CA GLY A 127 -25.21 41.65 -2.01
C GLY A 127 -24.16 42.58 -2.65
N ASN A 128 -22.87 42.23 -2.62
CA ASN A 128 -21.84 43.03 -3.28
C ASN A 128 -21.81 42.79 -4.79
N SER A 129 -22.73 43.43 -5.51
CA SER A 129 -22.54 43.81 -6.90
C SER A 129 -22.86 45.29 -7.04
N THR A 130 -21.85 46.05 -7.46
CA THR A 130 -21.83 47.48 -7.77
C THR A 130 -22.92 47.89 -8.77
N PHE A 131 -24.18 48.04 -8.36
CA PHE A 131 -25.20 48.81 -9.10
C PHE A 131 -26.27 49.33 -8.13
N HIS A 132 -26.28 50.64 -7.92
CA HIS A 132 -27.12 51.39 -6.99
C HIS A 132 -28.54 51.64 -7.54
N PHE A 133 -29.20 50.60 -8.06
CA PHE A 133 -30.53 50.75 -8.67
C PHE A 133 -31.41 49.49 -8.55
N ASP A 134 -31.59 48.94 -7.34
CA ASP A 134 -32.86 48.25 -6.99
C ASP A 134 -32.97 47.93 -5.49
N ALA A 135 -33.02 48.96 -4.64
CA ALA A 135 -33.28 48.77 -3.20
C ALA A 135 -34.76 48.49 -2.87
N LEU A 136 -35.64 48.40 -3.88
CA LEU A 136 -37.08 48.15 -3.72
C LEU A 136 -37.47 46.66 -3.86
N TYR A 137 -36.53 45.79 -4.28
CA TYR A 137 -36.79 44.35 -4.47
C TYR A 137 -35.69 43.46 -3.90
N SER A 138 -35.04 43.85 -2.80
CA SER A 138 -34.33 42.88 -1.97
C SER A 138 -35.37 42.00 -1.27
N GLN A 139 -35.93 41.03 -2.02
CA GLN A 139 -36.74 39.95 -1.47
C GLN A 139 -35.92 39.34 -0.34
N LYS A 140 -36.43 39.39 0.89
CA LYS A 140 -35.79 38.72 2.01
C LYS A 140 -35.70 37.25 1.63
N ARG A 141 -34.47 36.75 1.49
CA ARG A 141 -34.22 35.36 1.12
C ARG A 141 -34.71 34.47 2.25
N GLY A 142 -35.59 33.54 1.95
CA GLY A 142 -36.06 32.58 2.94
C GLY A 142 -35.06 31.46 3.19
N VAL A 143 -35.32 30.68 4.22
CA VAL A 143 -34.54 29.48 4.59
C VAL A 143 -34.43 28.52 3.41
N GLY A 144 -35.50 28.33 2.62
CA GLY A 144 -35.51 27.43 1.46
C GLY A 144 -34.45 27.80 0.42
N THR A 145 -34.34 29.08 0.07
CA THR A 145 -33.33 29.56 -0.89
C THR A 145 -31.91 29.44 -0.33
N ASN A 146 -31.70 29.72 0.96
CA ASN A 146 -30.39 29.55 1.59
C ASN A 146 -29.95 28.08 1.64
N PHE A 147 -30.87 27.17 1.97
CA PHE A 147 -30.62 25.73 1.95
C PHE A 147 -30.27 25.25 0.53
N LYS A 148 -31.00 25.72 -0.48
CA LYS A 148 -30.69 25.45 -1.89
C LYS A 148 -29.27 25.87 -2.24
N ASP A 149 -28.87 27.11 -1.94
CA ASP A 149 -27.54 27.63 -2.27
C ASP A 149 -26.41 26.83 -1.58
N GLN A 150 -26.62 26.41 -0.32
CA GLN A 150 -25.70 25.55 0.40
C GLN A 150 -25.59 24.16 -0.24
N LEU A 151 -26.72 23.57 -0.66
CA LEU A 151 -26.75 22.29 -1.33
C LEU A 151 -26.04 22.34 -2.69
N PHE A 152 -26.20 23.42 -3.47
CA PHE A 152 -25.48 23.62 -4.73
C PHE A 152 -23.96 23.68 -4.52
N LYS A 153 -23.50 24.39 -3.48
CA LYS A 153 -22.07 24.43 -3.12
C LYS A 153 -21.54 23.03 -2.79
N LEU A 154 -22.31 22.24 -2.05
CA LEU A 154 -21.95 20.86 -1.72
C LEU A 154 -21.90 19.98 -2.97
N MET A 155 -22.91 20.07 -3.85
CA MET A 155 -22.94 19.29 -5.09
C MET A 155 -21.74 19.57 -5.98
N HIS A 156 -21.38 20.85 -6.16
CA HIS A 156 -20.18 21.22 -6.92
C HIS A 156 -18.89 20.65 -6.31
N GLN A 157 -18.78 20.59 -4.98
CA GLN A 157 -17.64 19.95 -4.31
C GLN A 157 -17.61 18.44 -4.57
N LEU A 158 -18.76 17.77 -4.50
CA LEU A 158 -18.88 16.33 -4.75
C LEU A 158 -18.55 15.98 -6.21
N GLU A 159 -19.01 16.77 -7.18
CA GLU A 159 -18.74 16.59 -8.61
C GLU A 159 -17.26 16.75 -8.96
N SER A 160 -16.51 17.53 -8.19
CA SER A 160 -15.06 17.68 -8.35
C SER A 160 -14.25 16.48 -7.82
N SER A 161 -14.91 15.52 -7.19
CA SER A 161 -14.30 14.39 -6.50
C SER A 161 -14.68 13.04 -7.12
N THR A 162 -14.06 11.95 -6.63
CA THR A 162 -14.43 10.58 -7.03
C THR A 162 -15.35 9.98 -5.96
N PRO A 163 -16.66 9.84 -6.23
CA PRO A 163 -17.63 9.45 -5.21
C PRO A 163 -17.57 7.95 -4.91
N HIS A 164 -17.67 7.62 -3.62
CA HIS A 164 -17.87 6.26 -3.14
C HIS A 164 -19.19 6.20 -2.36
N PHE A 165 -20.10 5.31 -2.77
CA PHE A 165 -21.45 5.24 -2.18
C PHE A 165 -21.54 4.13 -1.13
N ILE A 166 -21.99 4.49 0.07
CA ILE A 166 -22.38 3.55 1.13
C ILE A 166 -23.89 3.66 1.32
N ARG A 167 -24.62 2.54 1.15
CA ARG A 167 -26.07 2.47 1.33
C ARG A 167 -26.39 1.74 2.64
N CYS A 168 -26.95 2.46 3.60
CA CYS A 168 -27.35 1.92 4.89
C CYS A 168 -28.78 1.38 4.80
N ILE A 169 -29.02 0.14 5.26
CA ILE A 169 -30.34 -0.50 5.25
C ILE A 169 -30.79 -0.76 6.68
N LYS A 170 -32.01 -0.31 7.01
CA LYS A 170 -32.66 -0.56 8.29
C LYS A 170 -33.37 -1.92 8.26
N PRO A 171 -32.95 -2.90 9.08
CA PRO A 171 -33.50 -4.26 9.00
C PRO A 171 -34.89 -4.39 9.66
N ASN A 172 -35.22 -3.54 10.63
CA ASN A 172 -36.53 -3.52 11.28
C ASN A 172 -36.81 -2.16 11.93
N THR A 173 -38.09 -1.80 12.10
CA THR A 173 -38.53 -0.56 12.77
C THR A 173 -38.38 -0.59 14.28
N ARG A 174 -38.38 -1.79 14.89
CA ARG A 174 -38.36 -2.02 16.35
C ARG A 174 -36.98 -1.84 16.99
N LYS A 175 -35.93 -1.65 16.19
CA LYS A 175 -34.53 -1.50 16.64
C LYS A 175 -33.99 -2.72 17.41
N HIS A 176 -34.47 -3.92 17.07
CA HIS A 176 -34.00 -5.17 17.69
C HIS A 176 -32.94 -5.86 16.82
N PRO A 177 -31.88 -6.42 17.44
CA PRO A 177 -30.88 -7.21 16.70
C PRO A 177 -31.50 -8.53 16.21
N GLY A 178 -31.02 -9.04 15.08
CA GLY A 178 -31.42 -10.35 14.53
C GLY A 178 -32.82 -10.42 13.91
N ILE A 179 -33.60 -9.32 13.94
CA ILE A 179 -34.91 -9.24 13.29
C ILE A 179 -34.76 -8.61 11.92
N TYR A 180 -35.29 -9.28 10.90
CA TYR A 180 -35.30 -8.82 9.51
C TYR A 180 -36.73 -8.75 8.99
N ASP A 181 -37.14 -7.57 8.57
CA ASP A 181 -38.43 -7.30 7.94
C ASP A 181 -38.26 -7.21 6.42
N ASN A 182 -38.76 -8.24 5.73
CA ASN A 182 -38.60 -8.38 4.28
C ASN A 182 -39.20 -7.21 3.51
N GLU A 183 -40.41 -6.77 3.86
CA GLU A 183 -41.12 -5.72 3.12
C GLU A 183 -40.44 -4.37 3.33
N LEU A 184 -40.06 -4.06 4.58
CA LEU A 184 -39.34 -2.83 4.90
C LEU A 184 -37.99 -2.75 4.16
N VAL A 185 -37.24 -3.85 4.12
CA VAL A 185 -35.94 -3.88 3.44
C VAL A 185 -36.11 -3.82 1.93
N LEU A 186 -37.07 -4.55 1.38
CA LEU A 186 -37.36 -4.51 -0.07
C LEU A 186 -37.76 -3.11 -0.53
N GLN A 187 -38.60 -2.42 0.24
CA GLN A 187 -38.98 -1.03 -0.03
C GLN A 187 -37.75 -0.12 -0.05
N GLN A 188 -36.84 -0.24 0.94
CA GLN A 188 -35.60 0.53 0.97
C GLN A 188 -34.68 0.25 -0.23
N LEU A 189 -34.56 -1.01 -0.66
CA LEU A 189 -33.73 -1.38 -1.80
C LEU A 189 -34.24 -0.75 -3.12
N ARG A 190 -35.57 -0.64 -3.26
CA ARG A 190 -36.21 0.08 -4.37
C ARG A 190 -35.98 1.59 -4.24
N SER A 191 -36.35 2.19 -3.10
CA SER A 191 -36.27 3.64 -2.88
C SER A 191 -34.85 4.20 -2.84
N CYS A 192 -33.82 3.37 -2.59
CA CYS A 192 -32.42 3.79 -2.62
C CYS A 192 -31.74 3.51 -3.96
N GLY A 193 -32.49 3.01 -4.97
CA GLY A 193 -31.96 2.70 -6.30
C GLY A 193 -30.93 1.57 -6.31
N VAL A 194 -30.92 0.71 -5.29
CA VAL A 194 -29.94 -0.38 -5.19
C VAL A 194 -30.19 -1.40 -6.29
N LEU A 195 -31.45 -1.72 -6.57
CA LEU A 195 -31.82 -2.65 -7.63
C LEU A 195 -31.44 -2.11 -9.02
N ASP A 196 -31.69 -0.83 -9.28
CA ASP A 196 -31.31 -0.17 -10.53
C ASP A 196 -29.79 -0.08 -10.67
N ALA A 197 -29.06 0.28 -9.60
CA ALA A 197 -27.61 0.30 -9.59
C ALA A 197 -27.01 -1.09 -9.89
N VAL A 198 -27.58 -2.16 -9.35
CA VAL A 198 -27.17 -3.54 -9.66
C VAL A 198 -27.48 -3.89 -11.12
N ARG A 199 -28.66 -3.50 -11.63
CA ARG A 199 -29.03 -3.71 -13.04
C ARG A 199 -28.05 -2.99 -13.98
N ILE A 200 -27.76 -1.72 -13.72
CA ILE A 200 -26.80 -0.90 -14.46
C ILE A 200 -25.40 -1.49 -14.39
N SER A 201 -24.97 -1.93 -13.20
CA SER A 201 -23.64 -2.54 -13.03
C SER A 201 -23.51 -3.88 -13.78
N ARG A 202 -24.58 -4.68 -13.87
CA ARG A 202 -24.57 -5.96 -14.57
C ARG A 202 -24.65 -5.81 -16.09
N ALA A 203 -25.49 -4.92 -16.57
CA ALA A 203 -25.70 -4.68 -18.00
C ALA A 203 -24.60 -3.80 -18.61
N GLY A 204 -24.00 -2.90 -17.83
CA GLY A 204 -22.88 -2.08 -18.26
C GLY A 204 -21.51 -2.73 -18.07
N TYR A 205 -20.48 -1.89 -18.23
CA TYR A 205 -19.08 -2.23 -18.04
C TYR A 205 -18.50 -1.37 -16.89
N PRO A 206 -18.55 -1.87 -15.64
CA PRO A 206 -18.11 -1.11 -14.47
C PRO A 206 -16.60 -0.91 -14.42
N THR A 207 -15.83 -1.82 -15.02
CA THR A 207 -14.37 -1.67 -15.13
C THR A 207 -14.03 -1.11 -16.50
N ARG A 208 -13.44 0.08 -16.52
CA ARG A 208 -12.99 0.79 -17.72
C ARG A 208 -11.55 1.18 -17.52
N MET A 209 -10.68 0.81 -18.46
CA MET A 209 -9.24 1.02 -18.31
C MET A 209 -8.62 1.37 -19.65
N ASN A 210 -7.73 2.35 -19.70
CA ASN A 210 -7.02 2.67 -20.93
C ASN A 210 -6.16 1.47 -21.37
N HIS A 211 -6.04 1.24 -22.68
CA HIS A 211 -5.20 0.14 -23.21
C HIS A 211 -3.76 0.19 -22.68
N GLN A 212 -3.19 1.39 -22.55
CA GLN A 212 -1.85 1.58 -21.99
C GLN A 212 -1.74 1.18 -20.52
N GLU A 213 -2.74 1.50 -19.71
CA GLU A 213 -2.77 1.12 -18.29
C GLU A 213 -2.95 -0.39 -18.15
N PHE A 214 -3.87 -0.96 -18.92
CA PHE A 214 -4.13 -2.40 -18.92
C PHE A 214 -2.91 -3.20 -19.35
N SER A 215 -2.26 -2.81 -20.46
CA SER A 215 -1.01 -3.42 -20.94
C SER A 215 0.06 -3.37 -19.85
N ARG A 216 0.41 -2.20 -19.32
CA ARG A 216 1.44 -2.09 -18.26
C ARG A 216 1.14 -2.97 -17.05
N ARG A 217 -0.13 -3.16 -16.72
CA ARG A 217 -0.57 -3.91 -15.54
C ARG A 217 -0.59 -5.42 -15.74
N TYR A 218 -0.82 -5.92 -16.96
CA TYR A 218 -1.06 -7.34 -17.22
C TYR A 218 -0.19 -7.97 -18.31
N GLU A 219 0.60 -7.19 -19.04
CA GLU A 219 1.45 -7.66 -20.15
C GLU A 219 2.40 -8.79 -19.71
N PHE A 220 2.95 -8.74 -18.50
CA PHE A 220 3.83 -9.80 -17.99
C PHE A 220 3.13 -11.16 -17.84
N LEU A 221 1.79 -11.21 -17.86
CA LEU A 221 1.05 -12.48 -17.88
C LEU A 221 1.16 -13.18 -19.24
N LEU A 222 1.53 -12.45 -20.30
CA LEU A 222 1.88 -12.97 -21.61
C LEU A 222 3.36 -13.41 -21.63
N PHE A 223 3.69 -14.57 -21.04
CA PHE A 223 5.00 -15.18 -21.25
C PHE A 223 5.17 -15.65 -22.71
N GLY A 224 6.15 -15.12 -23.45
CA GLY A 224 6.50 -15.58 -24.81
C GLY A 224 7.22 -14.54 -25.67
N THR A 225 7.66 -14.93 -26.87
CA THR A 225 8.29 -14.08 -27.90
C THR A 225 7.29 -13.30 -28.77
N ASP A 226 6.01 -13.66 -28.71
CA ASP A 226 4.92 -13.06 -29.51
C ASP A 226 4.10 -12.04 -28.70
N VAL A 227 4.76 -11.23 -27.85
CA VAL A 227 4.08 -10.12 -27.16
C VAL A 227 3.86 -8.99 -28.17
N PRO A 228 2.61 -8.60 -28.45
CA PRO A 228 2.34 -7.44 -29.30
C PRO A 228 3.01 -6.19 -28.72
N ARG A 229 3.51 -5.29 -29.57
CA ARG A 229 4.17 -4.07 -29.09
C ARG A 229 3.19 -2.95 -28.78
N ASP A 230 2.00 -2.98 -29.38
CA ASP A 230 0.98 -1.97 -29.19
C ASP A 230 0.05 -2.32 -28.01
N PRO A 231 -0.29 -1.35 -27.14
CA PRO A 231 -1.09 -1.61 -25.94
C PRO A 231 -2.47 -2.23 -26.20
N LEU A 232 -3.08 -1.93 -27.35
CA LEU A 232 -4.40 -2.45 -27.72
C LEU A 232 -4.31 -3.95 -28.01
N SER A 233 -3.38 -4.37 -28.87
CA SER A 233 -3.18 -5.79 -29.18
C SER A 233 -2.72 -6.57 -27.95
N THR A 234 -1.88 -5.98 -27.09
CA THR A 234 -1.52 -6.60 -25.81
C THR A 234 -2.73 -6.81 -24.91
N SER A 235 -3.63 -5.81 -24.84
CA SER A 235 -4.87 -5.93 -24.06
C SER A 235 -5.74 -7.07 -24.58
N VAL A 236 -5.94 -7.17 -25.90
CA VAL A 236 -6.70 -8.26 -26.53
C VAL A 236 -6.04 -9.62 -26.31
N ALA A 237 -4.72 -9.73 -26.46
CA ALA A 237 -3.98 -10.97 -26.28
C ALA A 237 -4.08 -11.49 -24.84
N VAL A 238 -4.03 -10.61 -23.83
CA VAL A 238 -4.26 -10.98 -22.43
C VAL A 238 -5.65 -11.58 -22.27
N LEU A 239 -6.70 -10.89 -22.76
CA LEU A 239 -8.08 -11.37 -22.61
C LEU A 239 -8.30 -12.75 -23.25
N GLN A 240 -7.74 -12.96 -24.44
CA GLN A 240 -7.79 -14.24 -25.14
C GLN A 240 -7.04 -15.34 -24.39
N LYS A 241 -5.84 -15.06 -23.87
CA LYS A 241 -5.05 -16.04 -23.10
C LYS A 241 -5.77 -16.54 -21.84
N PHE A 242 -6.55 -15.67 -21.20
CA PHE A 242 -7.34 -16.01 -20.02
C PHE A 242 -8.75 -16.52 -20.36
N ASN A 243 -9.06 -16.75 -21.64
CA ASN A 243 -10.35 -17.24 -22.12
C ASN A 243 -11.54 -16.42 -21.60
N ILE A 244 -11.38 -15.09 -21.52
CA ILE A 244 -12.49 -14.22 -21.16
C ILE A 244 -13.47 -14.21 -22.34
N PRO A 245 -14.75 -14.59 -22.16
CA PRO A 245 -15.71 -14.62 -23.25
C PRO A 245 -15.88 -13.24 -23.89
N SER A 246 -16.05 -13.19 -25.21
CA SER A 246 -16.25 -11.93 -25.97
C SER A 246 -17.47 -11.13 -25.51
N GLU A 247 -18.47 -11.77 -24.90
CA GLU A 247 -19.65 -11.10 -24.33
C GLU A 247 -19.35 -10.32 -23.03
N MET A 248 -18.22 -10.65 -22.39
CA MET A 248 -17.84 -10.13 -21.08
C MET A 248 -16.92 -8.90 -21.17
N TYR A 249 -16.49 -8.52 -22.38
CA TYR A 249 -15.68 -7.34 -22.61
C TYR A 249 -16.02 -6.64 -23.93
N GLN A 250 -15.67 -5.37 -24.02
CA GLN A 250 -15.70 -4.59 -25.26
C GLN A 250 -14.38 -3.83 -25.40
N VAL A 251 -13.89 -3.70 -26.62
CA VAL A 251 -12.62 -3.02 -26.94
C VAL A 251 -12.96 -1.73 -27.66
N GLY A 252 -12.88 -0.61 -26.95
CA GLY A 252 -13.05 0.72 -27.52
C GLY A 252 -11.77 1.22 -28.17
N TYR A 253 -11.82 2.41 -28.78
CA TYR A 253 -10.65 3.01 -29.41
C TYR A 253 -9.52 3.28 -28.41
N THR A 254 -9.86 3.77 -27.22
CA THR A 254 -8.90 4.20 -26.19
C THR A 254 -8.92 3.31 -24.95
N LYS A 255 -10.09 2.71 -24.64
CA LYS A 255 -10.31 1.97 -23.41
C LYS A 255 -10.78 0.55 -23.66
N LEU A 256 -10.49 -0.30 -22.68
CA LEU A 256 -11.06 -1.61 -22.51
C LEU A 256 -12.19 -1.54 -21.49
N TYR A 257 -13.31 -2.18 -21.82
CA TYR A 257 -14.52 -2.23 -21.02
C TYR A 257 -14.77 -3.68 -20.59
N LEU A 258 -14.84 -3.92 -19.28
CA LEU A 258 -15.01 -5.26 -18.70
C LEU A 258 -16.26 -5.30 -17.83
N ARG A 259 -17.04 -6.37 -17.99
CA ARG A 259 -18.16 -6.66 -17.08
C ARG A 259 -17.66 -7.00 -15.68
N ALA A 260 -18.53 -6.87 -14.69
CA ALA A 260 -18.22 -7.19 -13.29
C ALA A 260 -17.65 -8.62 -13.15
N GLY A 261 -16.65 -8.78 -12.29
CA GLY A 261 -16.02 -10.08 -11.98
C GLY A 261 -14.86 -10.49 -12.90
N GLN A 262 -14.74 -9.94 -14.11
CA GLN A 262 -13.69 -10.37 -15.05
C GLN A 262 -12.29 -9.90 -14.63
N ILE A 263 -12.18 -8.67 -14.11
CA ILE A 263 -10.90 -8.12 -13.66
C ILE A 263 -10.34 -8.86 -12.44
N GLY A 264 -11.21 -9.44 -11.61
CA GLY A 264 -10.81 -10.19 -10.41
C GLY A 264 -9.94 -11.40 -10.74
N ALA A 265 -10.31 -12.15 -11.77
CA ALA A 265 -9.53 -13.32 -12.21
C ALA A 265 -8.10 -12.93 -12.67
N LEU A 266 -7.96 -11.79 -13.37
CA LEU A 266 -6.66 -11.25 -13.78
C LEU A 266 -5.83 -10.78 -12.58
N GLU A 267 -6.45 -10.09 -11.61
CA GLU A 267 -5.78 -9.65 -10.39
C GLU A 267 -5.33 -10.81 -9.51
N ASP A 268 -6.14 -11.86 -9.38
CA ASP A 268 -5.77 -13.05 -8.63
C ASP A 268 -4.54 -13.74 -9.24
N LYS A 269 -4.49 -13.82 -10.58
CA LYS A 269 -3.33 -14.37 -11.30
C LYS A 269 -2.09 -13.50 -11.17
N ARG A 270 -2.26 -12.18 -11.27
CA ARG A 270 -1.20 -11.22 -10.98
C ARG A 270 -0.67 -11.37 -9.55
N LYS A 271 -1.55 -11.52 -8.56
CA LYS A 271 -1.19 -11.74 -7.16
C LYS A 271 -0.40 -13.04 -6.98
N GLN A 272 -0.83 -14.14 -7.61
CA GLN A 272 -0.11 -15.40 -7.63
C GLN A 272 1.29 -15.25 -8.24
N PHE A 273 1.41 -14.53 -9.36
CA PHE A 273 2.71 -14.28 -9.99
C PHE A 273 3.64 -13.45 -9.10
N LEU A 274 3.12 -12.41 -8.44
CA LEU A 274 3.87 -11.58 -7.50
C LEU A 274 4.38 -12.38 -6.29
N GLN A 275 3.71 -13.46 -5.88
CA GLN A 275 4.25 -14.38 -4.88
C GLN A 275 5.52 -15.11 -5.36
N GLY A 276 5.73 -15.24 -6.68
CA GLY A 276 6.96 -15.74 -7.27
C GLY A 276 8.20 -14.94 -6.86
N THR A 277 8.04 -13.64 -6.57
CA THR A 277 9.10 -12.79 -6.01
C THR A 277 9.65 -13.35 -4.69
N LEU A 278 8.80 -13.97 -3.86
CA LEU A 278 9.23 -14.62 -2.62
C LEU A 278 10.18 -15.79 -2.89
N ARG A 279 9.98 -16.51 -4.01
CA ARG A 279 10.89 -17.60 -4.42
C ARG A 279 12.26 -17.06 -4.82
N ILE A 280 12.30 -15.96 -5.57
CA ILE A 280 13.56 -15.28 -5.93
C ILE A 280 14.28 -14.81 -4.67
N GLN A 281 13.57 -14.14 -3.76
CA GLN A 281 14.12 -13.69 -2.47
C GLN A 281 14.66 -14.84 -1.63
N LYS A 282 13.93 -15.97 -1.55
CA LYS A 282 14.37 -17.17 -0.84
C LYS A 282 15.67 -17.74 -1.44
N CYS A 283 15.74 -17.86 -2.77
CA CYS A 283 16.94 -18.34 -3.45
C CYS A 283 18.14 -17.41 -3.22
N PHE A 284 17.93 -16.10 -3.35
CA PHE A 284 18.97 -15.09 -3.13
C PHE A 284 19.52 -15.13 -1.70
N ARG A 285 18.64 -15.09 -0.69
CA ARG A 285 19.04 -15.20 0.74
C ARG A 285 19.76 -16.51 1.01
N GLY A 286 19.28 -17.61 0.43
CA GLY A 286 19.92 -18.93 0.55
C GLY A 286 21.30 -19.00 -0.10
N HIS A 287 21.49 -18.36 -1.25
CA HIS A 287 22.79 -18.25 -1.92
C HIS A 287 23.77 -17.40 -1.09
N GLN A 288 23.33 -16.23 -0.62
CA GLN A 288 24.12 -15.33 0.21
C GLN A 288 24.61 -16.01 1.50
N ALA A 289 23.73 -16.73 2.20
CA ALA A 289 24.09 -17.45 3.42
C ALA A 289 25.13 -18.56 3.17
N ARG A 290 25.01 -19.30 2.05
CA ARG A 290 25.99 -20.33 1.67
C ARG A 290 27.33 -19.74 1.28
N SER A 291 27.34 -18.62 0.55
CA SER A 291 28.57 -17.91 0.20
C SER A 291 29.34 -17.51 1.46
N TYR A 292 28.65 -16.87 2.41
CA TYR A 292 29.24 -16.46 3.68
C TYR A 292 29.78 -17.65 4.49
N PHE A 293 29.01 -18.75 4.57
CA PHE A 293 29.45 -19.96 5.26
C PHE A 293 30.70 -20.59 4.62
N CYS A 294 30.76 -20.66 3.29
CA CYS A 294 31.91 -21.18 2.57
C CYS A 294 33.16 -20.32 2.80
N GLU A 295 33.03 -18.98 2.74
CA GLU A 295 34.11 -18.05 3.05
C GLU A 295 34.64 -18.25 4.48
N PHE A 296 33.73 -18.31 5.46
CA PHE A 296 34.08 -18.54 6.86
C PHE A 296 34.78 -19.90 7.07
N LYS A 297 34.24 -20.97 6.46
CA LYS A 297 34.83 -22.32 6.53
C LYS A 297 36.23 -22.36 5.91
N ASN A 298 36.42 -21.70 4.78
CA ASN A 298 37.73 -21.62 4.13
C ASN A 298 38.74 -20.88 5.02
N GLY A 299 38.35 -19.74 5.60
CA GLY A 299 39.17 -19.01 6.57
C GLY A 299 39.56 -19.85 7.79
N ALA A 300 38.60 -20.56 8.38
CA ALA A 300 38.86 -21.46 9.51
C ALA A 300 39.81 -22.62 9.13
N THR A 301 39.64 -23.20 7.94
CA THR A 301 40.49 -24.30 7.44
C THR A 301 41.94 -23.83 7.23
N ILE A 302 42.14 -22.63 6.70
CA ILE A 302 43.46 -22.01 6.54
C ILE A 302 44.12 -21.77 7.90
N LEU A 303 43.37 -21.22 8.87
CA LEU A 303 43.91 -21.00 10.21
C LEU A 303 44.30 -22.32 10.89
N GLN A 304 43.44 -23.34 10.79
CA GLN A 304 43.70 -24.67 11.33
C GLN A 304 44.93 -25.32 10.69
N SER A 305 45.13 -25.17 9.37
CA SER A 305 46.31 -25.72 8.69
C SER A 305 47.60 -25.04 9.16
N PHE A 306 47.58 -23.72 9.37
CA PHE A 306 48.71 -22.99 9.93
C PHE A 306 49.06 -23.44 11.34
N ILE A 307 48.06 -23.56 12.23
CA ILE A 307 48.26 -24.03 13.62
C ILE A 307 48.82 -25.45 13.65
N ARG A 308 48.29 -26.37 12.83
CA ARG A 308 48.80 -27.75 12.73
C ARG A 308 50.24 -27.78 12.23
N GLY A 309 50.57 -26.97 11.22
CA GLY A 309 51.92 -26.83 10.69
C GLY A 309 52.90 -26.31 11.75
N GLU A 310 52.51 -25.28 12.49
CA GLU A 310 53.33 -24.67 13.54
C GLU A 310 53.55 -25.63 14.73
N THR A 311 52.52 -26.35 15.13
CA THR A 311 52.61 -27.38 16.18
C THR A 311 53.58 -28.48 15.78
N THR A 312 53.53 -28.92 14.51
CA THR A 312 54.44 -29.94 13.97
C THR A 312 55.88 -29.43 13.92
N ARG A 313 56.10 -28.18 13.46
CA ARG A 313 57.43 -27.55 13.45
C ARG A 313 58.01 -27.42 14.85
N LYS A 314 57.23 -26.98 15.84
CA LYS A 314 57.66 -26.91 17.25
C LYS A 314 58.06 -28.29 17.78
N LYS A 315 57.26 -29.32 17.53
CA LYS A 315 57.56 -30.70 17.95
C LYS A 315 58.84 -31.22 17.30
N HIS A 316 59.04 -30.98 16.00
CA HIS A 316 60.25 -31.39 15.29
C HIS A 316 61.49 -30.63 15.81
N GLY A 317 61.38 -29.31 16.01
CA GLY A 317 62.48 -28.51 16.59
C GLY A 317 62.92 -28.99 17.97
N LEU A 318 61.99 -29.42 18.83
CA LEU A 318 62.31 -30.02 20.13
C LEU A 318 63.05 -31.36 20.00
N LEU A 319 62.62 -32.21 19.07
CA LEU A 319 63.29 -33.48 18.78
C LEU A 319 64.71 -33.25 18.23
N THR A 320 64.87 -32.34 17.27
CA THR A 320 66.17 -32.01 16.68
C THR A 320 67.13 -31.42 17.71
N LYS A 321 66.67 -30.51 18.58
CA LYS A 321 67.49 -29.98 19.69
C LYS A 321 67.92 -31.08 20.66
N SER A 322 67.03 -32.03 20.97
CA SER A 322 67.34 -33.17 21.83
C SER A 322 68.37 -34.09 21.18
N SER A 323 68.24 -34.39 19.89
CA SER A 323 69.21 -35.20 19.13
C SER A 323 70.58 -34.54 19.01
N ILE A 324 70.63 -33.21 18.78
CA ILE A 324 71.89 -32.43 18.75
C ILE A 324 72.56 -32.48 20.13
N SER A 325 71.80 -32.35 21.22
CA SER A 325 72.34 -32.46 22.59
C SER A 325 72.91 -33.84 22.88
N ILE A 326 72.23 -34.92 22.46
CA ILE A 326 72.71 -36.30 22.61
C ILE A 326 74.02 -36.51 21.82
N TYR A 327 74.07 -36.01 20.58
CA TYR A 327 75.26 -36.13 19.73
C TYR A 327 76.46 -35.36 20.33
N SER A 328 76.23 -34.16 20.87
CA SER A 328 77.26 -33.36 21.53
C SER A 328 77.86 -34.09 22.74
N LYS A 329 77.03 -34.67 23.62
CA LYS A 329 77.51 -35.46 24.77
C LYS A 329 78.34 -36.67 24.33
N LYS A 330 77.89 -37.37 23.28
CA LYS A 330 78.62 -38.53 22.74
C LYS A 330 79.97 -38.13 22.14
N LEU A 331 80.07 -36.94 21.56
CA LEU A 331 81.32 -36.40 21.03
C LEU A 331 82.31 -36.05 22.16
N GLU A 332 81.82 -35.50 23.27
CA GLU A 332 82.63 -35.25 24.48
C GLU A 332 83.15 -36.56 25.09
N GLU A 333 82.32 -37.60 25.17
CA GLU A 333 82.74 -38.94 25.61
C GLU A 333 83.84 -39.53 24.71
N ILE A 334 83.69 -39.43 23.39
CA ILE A 334 84.71 -39.91 22.44
C ILE A 334 86.01 -39.12 22.60
N HIS A 335 85.94 -37.79 22.76
CA HIS A 335 87.13 -36.97 23.01
C HIS A 335 87.85 -37.38 24.29
N ALA A 336 87.11 -37.65 25.38
CA ALA A 336 87.69 -38.13 26.63
C ALA A 336 88.39 -39.49 26.47
N ILE A 337 87.79 -40.42 25.71
CA ILE A 337 88.40 -41.72 25.39
C ILE A 337 89.70 -41.54 24.60
N ILE A 338 89.72 -40.69 23.58
CA ILE A 338 90.91 -40.44 22.76
C ILE A 338 92.05 -39.86 23.62
N LEU A 339 91.72 -38.92 24.52
CA LEU A 339 92.67 -38.35 25.48
C LEU A 339 93.23 -39.41 26.43
N LEU A 340 92.39 -40.29 26.96
CA LEU A 340 92.84 -41.39 27.82
C LEU A 340 93.77 -42.34 27.07
N GLN A 341 93.41 -42.71 25.84
CA GLN A 341 94.22 -43.59 24.99
C GLN A 341 95.58 -42.96 24.65
N SER A 342 95.63 -41.65 24.39
CA SER A 342 96.89 -40.97 24.07
C SER A 342 97.85 -40.95 25.28
N VAL A 343 97.32 -40.73 26.49
CA VAL A 343 98.08 -40.80 27.74
C VAL A 343 98.62 -42.22 27.97
N ILE A 344 97.78 -43.26 27.79
CA ILE A 344 98.19 -44.67 27.95
C ILE A 344 99.29 -45.03 26.94
N ARG A 345 99.12 -44.68 25.66
CA ARG A 345 100.13 -44.95 24.62
C ARG A 345 101.46 -44.26 24.94
N GLY A 346 101.42 -43.00 25.38
CA GLY A 346 102.62 -42.28 25.81
C GLY A 346 103.29 -42.88 27.04
N TRP A 347 102.51 -43.40 27.99
CA TRP A 347 103.04 -44.12 29.15
C TRP A 347 103.72 -45.44 28.77
N LEU A 348 103.12 -46.22 27.87
CA LEU A 348 103.70 -47.49 27.39
C LEU A 348 105.06 -47.30 26.71
N VAL A 349 105.19 -46.32 25.83
CA VAL A 349 106.48 -46.00 25.17
C VAL A 349 107.55 -45.62 26.20
N ARG A 350 107.20 -44.77 27.19
CA ARG A 350 108.12 -44.39 28.27
C ARG A 350 108.55 -45.57 29.14
N ARG A 351 107.67 -46.55 29.34
CA ARG A 351 107.97 -47.79 30.08
C ARG A 351 108.93 -48.68 29.29
N ASP A 352 108.68 -48.90 28.00
CA ASP A 352 109.49 -49.79 27.16
C ASP A 352 110.90 -49.21 26.92
N SER A 353 111.03 -47.88 26.77
CA SER A 353 112.34 -47.21 26.73
C SER A 353 113.14 -47.30 28.04
N SER A 354 112.46 -47.53 29.18
CA SER A 354 113.11 -47.75 30.47
C SER A 354 113.72 -49.17 30.57
N CYS A 355 113.10 -50.15 29.90
CA CYS A 355 113.63 -51.53 29.82
C CYS A 355 114.85 -51.65 28.88
N ASP A 356 114.89 -50.93 27.76
CA ASP A 356 116.01 -51.01 26.80
C ASP A 356 117.34 -50.47 27.36
N ASN A 357 117.30 -49.55 28.32
CA ASN A 357 118.50 -49.07 29.00
C ASN A 357 119.13 -50.09 29.96
N ILE A 358 118.41 -51.16 30.34
CA ILE A 358 118.93 -52.22 31.22
C ILE A 358 119.74 -53.26 30.43
N LEU A 359 119.42 -53.48 29.15
CA LEU A 359 120.01 -54.57 28.34
C LEU A 359 121.38 -54.26 27.70
N LYS A 360 121.82 -52.99 27.65
CA LYS A 360 123.12 -52.61 27.03
C LYS A 360 124.36 -52.89 27.89
N LYS A 361 124.25 -53.46 29.09
CA LYS A 361 125.39 -53.56 30.04
C LYS A 361 126.14 -54.90 30.09
N ASN A 362 125.70 -55.97 29.40
CA ASN A 362 126.11 -57.35 29.74
C ASN A 362 126.75 -58.22 28.64
N HIS A 363 127.29 -57.69 27.55
CA HIS A 363 127.87 -58.53 26.46
C HIS A 363 129.35 -58.22 26.17
N ASP A 364 130.25 -58.57 27.11
CA ASP A 364 131.69 -58.73 26.87
C ASP A 364 132.25 -59.74 27.89
N ASN A 365 132.47 -61.02 27.49
CA ASN A 365 133.56 -61.90 27.97
C ASN A 365 133.52 -63.36 27.43
N ALA A 366 134.66 -63.79 26.84
CA ALA A 366 135.27 -65.15 26.78
C ALA A 366 135.00 -66.17 25.61
N LYS A 367 135.80 -66.14 24.50
CA LYS A 367 137.05 -66.90 24.10
C LYS A 367 137.22 -68.47 24.30
N PRO A 368 138.20 -69.19 23.66
CA PRO A 368 138.06 -70.05 22.43
C PRO A 368 138.70 -71.50 22.39
N ARG A 369 138.40 -72.28 21.31
CA ARG A 369 139.17 -73.39 20.60
C ARG A 369 139.49 -74.73 21.35
N PRO A 370 139.85 -75.89 20.71
CA PRO A 370 140.59 -76.11 19.44
C PRO A 370 140.19 -77.32 18.53
N LYS A 371 140.98 -77.52 17.46
CA LYS A 371 140.87 -78.48 16.33
C LYS A 371 141.51 -79.86 16.60
N SER A 372 141.08 -80.89 15.86
CA SER A 372 141.86 -82.11 15.57
C SER A 372 141.75 -82.57 14.11
N HIS A 373 142.91 -82.78 13.47
CA HIS A 373 143.20 -83.58 12.26
C HIS A 373 142.92 -85.09 12.52
N VAL A 374 142.73 -86.06 11.61
CA VAL A 374 142.88 -86.26 10.14
C VAL A 374 142.07 -87.52 9.77
N LYS A 375 141.31 -87.46 8.67
CA LYS A 375 141.52 -88.23 7.44
C LYS A 375 140.94 -87.44 6.28
#